data_AF-A0A949WX17-F1
#
_entry.id   AF-A0A949WX17-F1
#
_cell.length_a   1.000
_cell.length_b   1.000
_cell.length_c   1.000
_cell.angle_alpha   90.00
_cell.angle_beta   90.00
_cell.angle_gamma   90.00
#
_symmetry.space_group_name_H-M   'P 1'
#
loop_
_entity.id
_entity.type
_entity.pdbx_description
1 polymer ?
#
loop_
_entity_poly.entity_id
_entity_poly.type
_entity_poly.pdbx_seq_one_letter_code
_entity_poly.pdbx_strand_id
1 'polypeptide(L)' 'FDKSRGPLEQALAIDKDLALPTRILRDLMLLGRAEQGRGEGTRARAYFARARSVADAIPDAPASAEAERLGAALGK' A
#
# COMPACT_ATOMS: atom_id res chain seq x y z
N PHE A 1 12.89 6.88 7.68
CA PHE A 1 11.48 6.71 7.27
C PHE A 1 10.71 8.02 7.10
N ASP A 2 11.10 9.12 7.77
CA ASP A 2 10.29 10.36 7.75
C ASP A 2 10.24 11.13 6.41
N LYS A 3 11.21 10.92 5.51
CA LYS A 3 11.33 11.66 4.24
C LYS A 3 10.64 11.01 3.04
N SER A 4 10.15 9.77 3.16
CA SER A 4 9.65 9.01 1.99
C SER A 4 8.17 9.22 1.68
N ARG A 5 7.37 9.76 2.61
CA ARG A 5 5.92 9.88 2.42
C ARG A 5 5.54 10.78 1.24
N GLY A 6 6.07 12.00 1.18
CA GLY A 6 5.75 12.94 0.10
C GLY A 6 6.07 12.39 -1.30
N PRO A 7 7.29 11.87 -1.53
CA PRO A 7 7.63 11.24 -2.80
C PRO A 7 6.75 10.03 -3.15
N LEU A 8 6.36 9.21 -2.17
CA LEU A 8 5.47 8.07 -2.39
C LEU A 8 4.02 8.47 -2.69
N GLU A 9 3.51 9.55 -2.07
CA GLU A 9 2.19 10.09 -2.39
C GLU A 9 2.15 10.66 -3.80
N GLN A 10 3.24 11.30 -4.25
CA GLN A 10 3.37 11.78 -5.63
C GLN A 10 3.46 10.62 -6.63
N ALA A 11 4.25 9.59 -6.34
CA ALA A 11 4.33 8.38 -7.17
C ALA A 11 2.95 7.71 -7.31
N LEU A 12 2.24 7.55 -6.19
CA LEU A 12 0.90 6.98 -6.16
C LEU A 12 -0.09 7.77 -7.03
N ALA A 13 0.01 9.11 -7.05
CA ALA A 13 -0.83 9.94 -7.89
C ALA A 13 -0.53 9.71 -9.38
N ILE A 14 0.74 9.72 -9.78
CA ILE A 14 1.18 9.47 -11.16
C ILE A 14 0.75 8.07 -11.63
N ASP A 15 0.99 7.04 -10.82
CA ASP A 15 0.66 5.66 -11.20
C ASP A 15 -0.86 5.40 -11.24
N LYS A 16 -1.66 6.17 -10.49
CA LYS A 16 -3.13 6.20 -10.64
C LYS A 16 -3.56 6.82 -11.96
N ASP A 17 -2.98 7.96 -12.33
CA ASP A 17 -3.29 8.63 -13.59
C ASP A 17 -2.93 7.77 -14.81
N LEU A 18 -1.87 6.96 -14.68
CA LEU A 18 -1.43 6.00 -15.70
C LEU A 18 -2.14 4.64 -15.64
N ALA A 19 -3.06 4.44 -14.69
CA ALA A 19 -3.77 3.17 -14.45
C ALA A 19 -2.83 1.96 -14.36
N LEU A 20 -1.76 2.05 -13.56
CA LEU A 20 -0.74 1.01 -13.38
C LEU A 20 -0.96 0.24 -12.05
N PRO A 21 -1.87 -0.75 -12.00
CA PRO A 21 -2.35 -1.32 -10.74
C PRO A 21 -1.24 -1.98 -9.91
N THR A 22 -0.27 -2.64 -10.54
CA THR A 22 0.87 -3.24 -9.82
C THR A 22 1.76 -2.19 -9.15
N ARG A 23 1.90 -0.99 -9.74
CA ARG A 23 2.68 0.09 -9.13
C ARG A 23 1.91 0.80 -8.02
N ILE A 24 0.62 1.07 -8.26
CA ILE A 24 -0.31 1.57 -7.23
C ILE A 24 -0.29 0.67 -5.99
N LEU A 25 -0.36 -0.65 -6.18
CA LEU A 25 -0.27 -1.64 -5.11
C LEU A 25 1.03 -1.48 -4.31
N ARG A 26 2.16 -1.41 -5.00
CA ARG A 26 3.48 -1.24 -4.37
C ARG A 26 3.58 0.05 -3.56
N ASP A 27 3.11 1.17 -4.10
CA ASP A 27 3.19 2.47 -3.43
C ASP A 27 2.33 2.49 -2.16
N LEU A 28 1.12 1.94 -2.22
CA LEU A 28 0.26 1.80 -1.05
C LEU A 28 0.90 0.93 0.04
N MET A 29 1.58 -0.16 -0.33
CA MET A 29 2.31 -0.98 0.64
C MET A 29 3.49 -0.23 1.28
N LEU A 30 4.24 0.55 0.49
CA LEU A 30 5.36 1.35 1.00
C LEU A 30 4.88 2.48 1.93
N LEU A 31 3.76 3.13 1.60
CA LEU A 31 3.12 4.12 2.48
C LEU A 31 2.62 3.49 3.78
N GLY A 32 1.99 2.32 3.71
CA GLY A 32 1.55 1.58 4.89
C GLY A 32 2.70 1.22 5.82
N ARG A 33 3.82 0.73 5.27
CA ARG A 33 5.05 0.42 6.03
C ARG A 33 5.68 1.68 6.63
N ALA A 34 5.67 2.79 5.90
CA ALA A 34 6.20 4.06 6.41
C ALA A 34 5.40 4.58 7.62
N GLU A 35 4.07 4.52 7.56
CA GLU A 35 3.21 4.91 8.69
C GLU A 35 3.35 3.92 9.86
N GLN A 36 3.47 2.62 9.58
CA GLN A 36 3.74 1.62 10.63
C GLN A 36 5.07 1.91 11.36
N GLY A 37 6.13 2.23 10.61
CA GLY A 37 7.43 2.62 11.18
C GLY A 37 7.41 3.92 12.00
N ARG A 38 6.36 4.75 11.83
CA ARG A 38 6.10 5.95 12.64
C ARG A 38 5.21 5.68 13.87
N GLY A 39 4.71 4.45 14.03
CA GLY A 39 3.71 4.13 15.06
C GLY A 39 2.28 4.55 14.68
N GLU A 40 2.06 5.05 13.47
CA GLU A 40 0.76 5.54 12.97
C GLU A 40 -0.12 4.37 12.47
N GLY A 41 -0.45 3.45 13.38
CA GLY A 41 -1.13 2.19 13.04
C GLY A 41 -2.44 2.35 12.29
N THR A 42 -3.26 3.36 12.62
CA THR A 42 -4.52 3.65 11.91
C THR A 42 -4.27 4.05 10.45
N ARG A 43 -3.26 4.89 10.20
CA ARG A 43 -2.91 5.31 8.83
C ARG A 43 -2.29 4.17 8.04
N ALA A 44 -1.44 3.36 8.69
CA ALA A 44 -0.87 2.16 8.09
C ALA A 44 -1.98 1.19 7.62
N ARG A 45 -2.96 0.90 8.50
CA ARG A 45 -4.14 0.08 8.19
C ARG A 45 -4.91 0.61 6.99
N ALA A 46 -5.11 1.92 6.90
CA ALA A 46 -5.82 2.53 5.77
C ALA A 46 -5.09 2.31 4.43
N TYR A 47 -3.75 2.44 4.41
CA TYR A 47 -2.96 2.18 3.21
C TYR A 47 -2.96 0.70 2.81
N PHE A 48 -2.84 -0.22 3.77
CA PHE A 48 -2.89 -1.65 3.50
C PHE A 48 -4.27 -2.12 3.03
N ALA A 49 -5.35 -1.55 3.56
CA ALA A 49 -6.71 -1.85 3.08
C ALA A 49 -6.89 -1.44 1.60
N ARG A 50 -6.40 -0.26 1.22
CA ARG A 50 -6.40 0.17 -0.19
C ARG A 50 -5.51 -0.73 -1.06
N ALA A 51 -4.34 -1.12 -0.57
CA ALA A 51 -3.45 -2.05 -1.27
C ALA A 51 -4.17 -3.38 -1.55
N ARG A 52 -4.90 -3.91 -0.57
CA ARG A 52 -5.70 -5.12 -0.74
C ARG A 52 -6.75 -4.96 -1.84
N SER A 53 -7.53 -3.87 -1.84
CA SER A 53 -8.54 -3.64 -2.90
C SER A 53 -7.92 -3.57 -4.31
N VAL A 54 -6.69 -3.07 -4.44
CA VAL A 54 -5.98 -3.06 -5.73
C VAL A 54 -5.48 -4.46 -6.08
N ALA A 55 -4.94 -5.20 -5.10
CA ALA A 55 -4.50 -6.58 -5.30
C ALA A 55 -5.64 -7.51 -5.73
N ASP A 56 -6.82 -7.36 -5.15
CA ASP A 56 -8.03 -8.13 -5.52
C ASP A 56 -8.43 -7.91 -6.98
N ALA A 57 -8.01 -6.79 -7.60
CA ALA A 57 -8.25 -6.47 -9.00
C ALA A 57 -7.12 -6.89 -9.96
N ILE A 58 -6.02 -7.47 -9.46
CA ILE A 58 -4.89 -7.94 -10.29
C ILE A 58 -4.78 -9.46 -10.19
N PRO A 59 -5.10 -10.21 -11.26
CA PRO A 59 -4.79 -11.65 -11.31
C PRO A 59 -3.28 -11.88 -11.18
N ASP A 60 -2.87 -12.79 -10.30
CA ASP A 60 -1.49 -13.31 -10.17
C ASP A 60 -0.37 -12.30 -9.84
N ALA A 61 -0.68 -11.15 -9.21
CA ALA A 61 0.37 -10.22 -8.76
C ALA A 61 1.16 -10.76 -7.54
N PRO A 62 2.51 -10.85 -7.56
CA PRO A 62 3.31 -11.28 -6.40
C PRO A 62 3.09 -10.46 -5.13
N ALA A 63 2.64 -9.22 -5.27
CA ALA A 63 2.37 -8.31 -4.17
C ALA A 63 0.98 -8.51 -3.51
N SER A 64 0.09 -9.31 -4.10
CA SER A 64 -1.23 -9.64 -3.51
C SER A 64 -1.08 -10.45 -2.22
N ALA A 65 -0.25 -11.49 -2.24
CA ALA A 65 -0.02 -12.36 -1.09
C ALA A 65 0.55 -11.61 0.14
N GLU A 66 1.40 -10.61 -0.09
CA GLU A 66 1.93 -9.76 0.97
C GLU A 66 0.88 -8.78 1.51
N ALA A 67 0.05 -8.19 0.63
CA ALA A 67 -1.07 -7.35 1.05
C ALA A 67 -2.12 -8.14 1.86
N GLU A 68 -2.40 -9.40 1.49
CA GLU A 68 -3.27 -10.30 2.24
C GLU A 68 -2.74 -10.60 3.64
N ARG A 69 -1.45 -10.96 3.75
CA ARG A 69 -0.80 -11.25 5.04
C ARG A 69 -0.84 -10.05 5.98
N LEU A 70 -0.53 -8.86 5.47
CA LEU A 70 -0.56 -7.63 6.26
C LEU A 70 -1.98 -7.26 6.69
N GLY A 71 -2.98 -7.44 5.82
CA GLY A 71 -4.38 -7.25 6.16
C GLY A 71 -4.84 -8.19 7.29
N ALA A 72 -4.48 -9.48 7.21
CA ALA A 72 -4.84 -10.47 8.23
C ALA A 72 -4.14 -10.23 9.58
N ALA A 73 -2.91 -9.70 9.57
CA ALA A 73 -2.19 -9.36 10.80
C ALA A 73 -2.78 -8.17 11.57
N LEU A 74 -3.56 -7.32 10.89
CA LEU A 74 -4.13 -6.10 11.46
C LEU A 74 -5.60 -6.25 11.89
N GLY A 75 -6.24 -7.39 11.61
CA GLY A 75 -7.63 -7.70 11.95
C GLY A 75 -7.84 -8.34 13.33
N LYS A 76 -6.85 -8.31 14.22
CA LYS A 76 -6.92 -8.84 15.59
C LYS A 76 -6.75 -7.71 16.61
#